data_AF-A0A6P3QH49-F1
#
_entry.id   AF-A0A6P3QH49-F1
#
_cell.length_a   1.000
_cell.length_b   1.000
_cell.length_c   1.000
_cell.angle_alpha   90.00
_cell.angle_beta   90.00
_cell.angle_gamma   90.00
#
_symmetry.space_group_name_H-M   'P 1'
#
loop_
_entity.id
_entity.type
_entity.pdbx_description
1 polymer ?
#
loop_
_entity_poly.entity_id
_entity_poly.type
_entity_poly.pdbx_seq_one_letter_code
_entity_poly.pdbx_strand_id
1 'polypeptide(L)'
;MAQKPKVEPHVGRLGYLQALVTEFQETENQDAKEQVLANLANFAYDPSNYQYLRQLQEASATCVQTEPTRSTSCRRGASRSSSTACPVPTKRLCCPLSPQSCT
;
A
#
# COMPACT_ATOMS: atom_id res chain seq x y z
N MET A 1 43.60 5.06 9.16
CA MET A 1 42.79 5.97 8.32
C MET A 1 41.46 5.28 8.06
N ALA A 2 40.35 5.82 8.57
CA ALA A 2 39.03 5.21 8.39
C ALA A 2 38.61 5.39 6.92
N GLN A 3 38.36 4.27 6.25
CA GLN A 3 37.84 4.28 4.88
C GLN A 3 36.42 4.82 4.93
N LYS A 4 36.22 6.07 4.50
CA LYS A 4 34.90 6.62 4.19
C LYS A 4 34.26 5.70 3.14
N PRO A 5 33.04 5.18 3.34
CA PRO A 5 32.40 4.31 2.36
C PRO A 5 32.33 5.05 1.03
N LYS A 6 32.84 4.40 0.00
CA LYS A 6 32.85 4.88 -1.38
C LYS A 6 31.40 4.79 -1.87
N VAL A 7 30.63 5.86 -1.67
CA VAL A 7 29.30 6.00 -2.28
C VAL A 7 29.52 5.88 -3.79
N GLU A 8 29.06 4.79 -4.38
CA GLU A 8 29.19 4.57 -5.82
C GLU A 8 28.57 5.76 -6.56
N PRO A 9 29.35 6.44 -7.42
CA PRO A 9 28.88 7.64 -8.06
C PRO A 9 27.92 7.22 -9.18
N HIS A 10 26.71 7.77 -9.13
CA HIS A 10 25.71 7.75 -10.20
C HIS A 10 24.76 6.54 -10.26
N VAL A 11 24.08 6.21 -9.16
CA VAL A 11 22.86 5.37 -9.20
C VAL A 11 21.68 6.05 -9.94
N GLY A 12 21.90 7.25 -10.51
CA GLY A 12 20.87 8.04 -11.17
C GLY A 12 19.76 8.46 -10.20
N ARG A 13 18.79 9.24 -10.69
CA ARG A 13 17.69 9.71 -9.84
C ARG A 13 16.80 8.56 -9.37
N LEU A 14 16.50 7.61 -10.26
CA LEU A 14 15.69 6.44 -9.94
C LEU A 14 16.35 5.57 -8.86
N GLY A 15 17.64 5.26 -9.01
CA GLY A 15 18.32 4.39 -8.05
C GLY A 15 18.56 5.05 -6.70
N TYR A 16 18.72 6.38 -6.66
CA TYR A 16 18.73 7.09 -5.38
C TYR A 16 17.37 7.01 -4.67
N LEU A 17 16.26 7.19 -5.39
CA LEU A 17 14.93 7.03 -4.81
C LEU A 17 14.66 5.58 -4.37
N GLN A 18 15.15 4.60 -5.13
CA GLN A 18 15.08 3.20 -4.75
C GLN A 18 15.83 2.93 -3.44
N ALA A 19 17.05 3.48 -3.29
CA ALA A 19 17.83 3.35 -2.07
C ALA A 19 17.08 3.91 -0.84
N LEU A 20 16.44 5.09 -0.98
CA LEU A 20 15.62 5.65 0.10
C LEU A 20 14.40 4.77 0.44
N VAL A 21 13.73 4.21 -0.57
CA VAL A 21 12.59 3.30 -0.36
C VAL A 21 13.02 2.00 0.32
N THR A 22 14.19 1.47 -0.03
CA THR A 22 14.79 0.30 0.62
C THR A 22 15.18 0.63 2.06
N GLU A 23 15.89 1.74 2.29
CA GLU A 23 16.32 2.18 3.62
C GLU A 23 15.10 2.37 4.54
N PHE A 24 14.02 2.99 4.04
CA PHE A 24 12.78 3.14 4.81
C PHE A 24 12.15 1.79 5.23
N GLN A 25 12.20 0.78 4.37
CA GLN A 25 11.64 -0.55 4.65
C GLN A 25 12.52 -1.37 5.60
N GLU A 26 13.84 -1.29 5.45
CA GLU A 26 14.80 -2.07 6.23
C GLU A 26 15.11 -1.44 7.60
N THR A 27 14.88 -0.14 7.75
CA THR A 27 15.10 0.54 9.03
C THR A 27 14.09 0.07 10.07
N GLU A 28 14.53 -0.14 11.31
CA GLU A 28 13.64 -0.41 12.46
C GLU A 28 13.50 0.82 13.37
N ASN A 29 14.48 1.74 13.35
CA ASN A 29 14.47 2.96 14.14
C ASN A 29 13.46 3.98 13.57
N GLN A 30 12.52 4.40 14.42
CA GLN A 30 11.45 5.31 14.04
C GLN A 30 11.97 6.70 13.62
N ASP A 31 12.92 7.27 14.35
CA ASP A 31 13.50 8.58 14.02
C ASP A 31 14.21 8.54 12.66
N ALA A 32 14.92 7.45 12.38
CA ALA A 32 15.58 7.25 11.10
C ALA A 32 14.56 7.06 9.96
N LYS A 33 13.45 6.33 10.19
CA LYS A 33 12.34 6.26 9.23
C LYS A 33 11.76 7.61 8.91
N GLU A 34 11.54 8.45 9.91
CA GLU A 34 11.00 9.80 9.71
C GLU A 34 11.93 10.67 8.89
N GLN A 35 13.25 10.53 9.08
CA GLN A 35 14.25 11.22 8.26
C GLN A 35 14.21 10.78 6.79
N VAL A 36 14.16 9.46 6.55
CA VAL A 36 14.08 8.92 5.19
C VAL A 36 12.74 9.30 4.53
N LEU A 37 11.66 9.29 5.30
CA LEU A 37 10.33 9.73 4.83
C LEU A 37 10.32 11.21 4.46
N ALA A 38 10.95 12.08 5.25
CA ALA A 38 11.08 13.50 4.95
C ALA A 38 11.87 13.73 3.65
N ASN A 39 12.94 12.95 3.44
CA ASN A 39 13.67 12.97 2.17
C ASN A 39 12.77 12.58 1.00
N LEU A 40 12.05 11.45 1.09
CA LEU A 40 11.10 11.01 0.06
C LEU A 40 9.99 12.04 -0.21
N ALA A 41 9.46 12.67 0.84
CA ALA A 41 8.44 13.72 0.71
C ALA A 41 8.98 14.96 -0.03
N ASN A 42 10.22 15.36 0.23
CA ASN A 42 10.86 16.45 -0.50
C ASN A 42 11.00 16.13 -1.99
N PHE A 43 11.33 14.88 -2.37
CA PHE A 43 11.35 14.46 -3.77
C PHE A 43 9.95 14.44 -4.40
N ALA A 44 8.93 14.03 -3.64
CA ALA A 44 7.55 14.04 -4.09
C ALA A 44 6.98 15.45 -4.27
N TYR A 45 7.67 16.50 -3.84
CA TYR A 45 7.20 17.87 -4.11
C TYR A 45 7.40 18.29 -5.58
N ASP A 46 8.40 17.73 -6.27
CA ASP A 46 8.68 18.04 -7.68
C ASP A 46 7.94 17.06 -8.63
N PRO A 47 7.01 17.55 -9.47
CA PRO A 47 6.29 16.71 -10.44
C PRO A 47 7.19 15.90 -11.39
N SER A 48 8.41 16.37 -11.67
CA SER A 48 9.36 15.66 -12.52
C SER A 48 9.77 14.30 -11.93
N ASN A 49 9.59 14.12 -10.62
CA ASN A 49 9.92 12.89 -9.89
C ASN A 49 8.77 11.87 -9.86
N TYR A 50 7.54 12.27 -10.18
CA TYR A 50 6.37 11.38 -10.13
C TYR A 50 6.49 10.17 -11.06
N GLN A 51 7.22 10.29 -12.16
CA GLN A 51 7.50 9.14 -13.03
C GLN A 51 8.33 8.07 -12.32
N TYR A 52 9.34 8.46 -11.56
CA TYR A 52 10.23 7.54 -10.84
C TYR A 52 9.52 6.97 -9.60
N LEU A 53 8.77 7.80 -8.87
CA LEU A 53 8.02 7.36 -7.69
C LEU A 53 6.92 6.34 -8.04
N ARG A 54 6.23 6.52 -9.18
CA ARG A 54 5.25 5.53 -9.67
C ARG A 54 5.90 4.19 -10.03
N GLN A 55 7.04 4.21 -10.71
CA GLN A 55 7.79 2.99 -11.03
C GLN A 55 8.19 2.21 -9.77
N LEU A 56 8.62 2.92 -8.72
CA LEU A 56 8.97 2.30 -7.45
C LEU A 56 7.76 1.74 -6.70
N GLN A 57 6.61 2.44 -6.76
CA GLN A 57 5.37 1.98 -6.14
C GLN A 57 4.84 0.71 -6.82
N GLU A 58 4.88 0.62 -8.14
CA GLU A 58 4.47 -0.58 -8.89
C GLU A 58 5.36 -1.79 -8.54
N ALA A 59 6.67 -1.58 -8.39
CA ALA A 59 7.59 -2.62 -7.98
C ALA A 59 7.30 -3.12 -6.54
N SER A 60 6.95 -2.24 -5.60
CA SER A 60 6.66 -2.64 -4.22
C SER A 60 5.23 -3.13 -4.00
N ALA A 61 4.28 -2.69 -4.83
CA ALA A 61 2.84 -3.00 -4.71
C ALA A 61 2.44 -4.24 -5.52
N THR A 62 3.38 -5.11 -5.87
CA THR A 62 3.01 -6.47 -6.30
C THR A 62 2.34 -7.13 -5.11
N CYS A 63 1.02 -7.02 -5.09
CA CYS A 63 0.16 -7.85 -4.27
C CYS A 63 0.58 -9.26 -4.65
N VAL A 64 1.36 -9.92 -3.78
CA VAL A 64 1.50 -11.37 -3.83
C VAL A 64 0.06 -11.82 -3.88
N GLN A 65 -0.37 -12.33 -5.03
CA GLN A 65 -1.64 -13.04 -5.11
C GLN A 65 -1.45 -14.17 -4.12
N THR A 66 -1.90 -13.96 -2.89
CA THR A 66 -2.28 -15.06 -2.04
C THR A 66 -3.39 -15.70 -2.84
N GLU A 67 -3.04 -16.85 -3.44
CA GLU A 67 -3.95 -17.77 -4.10
C GLU A 67 -5.33 -17.62 -3.47
N PRO A 68 -6.40 -17.33 -4.24
CA PRO A 68 -7.71 -17.19 -3.65
C PRO A 68 -8.03 -18.56 -3.05
N THR A 69 -7.90 -18.70 -1.73
CA THR A 69 -8.22 -19.95 -1.04
C THR A 69 -9.72 -20.14 -1.21
N ARG A 70 -10.04 -20.89 -2.26
CA ARG A 70 -11.34 -21.41 -2.62
C ARG A 70 -11.88 -22.17 -1.40
N SER A 71 -12.60 -21.50 -0.51
CA SER A 71 -13.59 -22.14 0.35
C SER A 71 -14.57 -21.13 0.96
N THR A 72 -15.61 -20.86 0.20
CA THR A 72 -17.01 -21.06 0.60
C THR A 72 -17.27 -21.25 2.10
N SER A 73 -17.80 -20.21 2.75
CA SER A 73 -19.10 -20.22 3.47
C SER A 73 -19.12 -19.18 4.60
N CYS A 74 -19.81 -18.06 4.37
CA CYS A 74 -20.18 -17.16 5.46
C CYS A 74 -21.38 -17.79 6.20
N ARG A 75 -21.13 -18.51 7.29
CA ARG A 75 -22.21 -18.94 8.19
C ARG A 75 -22.67 -17.71 8.97
N ARG A 76 -23.81 -17.13 8.56
CA ARG A 76 -24.45 -16.02 9.26
C ARG A 76 -24.97 -16.53 10.61
N GLY A 77 -24.24 -16.26 11.68
CA GLY A 77 -24.73 -16.46 13.04
C GLY A 77 -25.87 -15.49 13.31
N ALA A 78 -27.11 -15.96 13.19
CA ALA A 78 -28.26 -15.21 13.68
C ALA A 78 -28.25 -15.29 15.21
N SER A 79 -27.73 -14.26 15.87
CA SER A 79 -28.00 -14.05 17.30
C SER A 79 -29.49 -13.83 17.48
N ARG A 80 -30.19 -14.89 17.89
CA ARG A 80 -31.54 -14.80 18.42
C ARG A 80 -31.44 -14.16 19.80
N SER A 81 -31.81 -12.89 19.88
CA SER A 81 -32.40 -12.35 21.12
C SER A 81 -33.65 -11.61 20.73
N SER A 82 -34.79 -12.27 20.95
CA SER A 82 -36.12 -11.70 20.73
C SER A 82 -36.36 -10.52 21.67
N SER A 83 -36.82 -9.39 21.14
CA SER A 83 -38.06 -8.78 21.60
C SER A 83 -38.45 -7.58 20.74
N THR A 84 -39.62 -7.71 20.11
CA THR A 84 -40.63 -6.66 19.89
C THR A 84 -40.17 -5.37 19.21
N ALA A 85 -40.21 -5.37 17.87
CA ALA A 85 -40.88 -4.35 17.05
C ALA A 85 -40.53 -4.63 15.58
N CYS A 86 -41.54 -4.73 14.73
CA CYS A 86 -41.32 -4.69 13.29
C CYS A 86 -41.02 -3.24 12.89
N PRO A 87 -39.94 -2.99 12.14
CA PRO A 87 -40.02 -2.00 11.09
C PRO A 87 -39.86 -2.68 9.74
N VAL A 88 -40.90 -2.50 8.92
CA VAL A 88 -40.97 -2.53 7.46
C VAL A 88 -39.63 -2.82 6.75
N PRO A 89 -39.56 -3.82 5.85
CA PRO A 89 -38.36 -4.07 5.06
C PRO A 89 -38.21 -2.97 4.00
N THR A 90 -37.49 -1.90 4.31
CA THR A 90 -36.92 -1.02 3.29
C THR A 90 -35.92 -1.87 2.52
N LYS A 91 -36.23 -2.19 1.26
CA LYS A 91 -35.28 -2.81 0.33
C LYS A 91 -34.09 -1.86 0.16
N ARG A 92 -33.09 -1.94 1.04
CA ARG A 92 -31.72 -1.56 0.68
C ARG A 92 -31.28 -2.60 -0.35
N LEU A 93 -31.29 -2.21 -1.62
CA LEU A 93 -30.45 -2.86 -2.61
C LEU A 93 -29.03 -2.80 -2.04
N CYS A 94 -28.53 -3.96 -1.60
CA CYS A 94 -27.09 -4.15 -1.47
C CYS A 94 -26.53 -3.80 -2.84
N CYS A 95 -25.75 -2.71 -2.91
CA CYS A 95 -24.99 -2.39 -4.10
C CYS A 95 -24.26 -3.67 -4.55
N PRO A 96 -24.51 -4.18 -5.76
CA PRO A 96 -23.58 -5.13 -6.32
C PRO A 96 -22.27 -4.37 -6.48
N LEU A 97 -21.20 -4.88 -5.86
CA LEU A 97 -19.86 -4.65 -6.37
C LEU A 97 -19.92 -4.98 -7.87
N SER A 98 -19.88 -3.98 -8.74
CA SER A 98 -19.63 -4.19 -10.15
C SER A 98 -18.21 -4.70 -10.30
N PRO A 99 -17.99 -5.89 -10.87
CA PRO A 99 -16.71 -6.23 -11.44
C PRO A 99 -16.71 -5.79 -12.92
N GLN A 100 -15.59 -5.22 -13.35
CA GLN A 100 -15.16 -5.11 -14.76
C GLN A 100 -15.75 -3.96 -15.58
N SER A 101 -14.87 -3.02 -15.91
CA SER A 101 -14.95 -2.22 -17.13
C SER A 101 -14.82 -3.16 -18.33
N CYS A 102 -15.84 -3.21 -19.19
CA CYS A 102 -15.74 -3.70 -20.56
C CYS A 102 -16.24 -2.61 -21.50
N THR A 103 -15.30 -1.88 -22.10
CA THR A 103 -15.35 -1.32 -23.47
C THR A 103 -13.91 -1.10 -23.90
#